data_AF-A0AA37SNX3-F1
#
_entry.id   AF-A0AA37SNX3-F1
#
_cell.length_a   1.000
_cell.length_b   1.000
_cell.length_c   1.000
_cell.angle_alpha   90.00
_cell.angle_beta   90.00
_cell.angle_gamma   90.00
#
_symmetry.space_group_name_H-M   'P 1'
#
loop_
_entity.id
_entity.type
_entity.pdbx_description
1 polymer ?
#
loop_
_entity_poly.entity_id
_entity_poly.type
_entity_poly.pdbx_seq_one_letter_code
_entity_poly.pdbx_strand_id
1 'polypeptide(L)'
;MDKVRSISEKKGLEISEIAVAYDKRSSSLAKGLIIVYIPFIALIGYLFNIKMGIAFGKHIIFATHFFSFFLFYLVIISGVNYLIDDKFNKWFFVIPTILIIPVYYAIGFKTFYRSSWLAALWKGILAVFLILILTQFYRIGINFLSLYTLLIPMCLTP
;
A
#
# COMPACT_ATOMS: atom_id res chain seq x y z
N MET A 1 8.30 -22.74 0.08
CA MET A 1 9.68 -23.24 -0.07
C MET A 1 9.84 -24.03 -1.36
N ASP A 2 8.91 -24.93 -1.68
CA ASP A 2 9.03 -25.86 -2.83
C ASP A 2 9.07 -25.17 -4.19
N LYS A 3 8.34 -24.05 -4.36
CA LYS A 3 8.38 -23.24 -5.58
C LYS A 3 9.71 -22.51 -5.81
N VAL A 4 10.43 -22.13 -4.77
CA VAL A 4 11.72 -21.44 -4.91
C VAL A 4 12.82 -22.46 -5.25
N ARG A 5 12.78 -23.64 -4.63
CA ARG A 5 13.66 -24.76 -4.94
C ARG A 5 13.54 -25.21 -6.39
N SER A 6 12.32 -25.38 -6.90
CA SER A 6 12.12 -25.77 -8.31
C SER A 6 12.56 -24.71 -9.33
N ILE A 7 12.53 -23.42 -8.97
CA ILE A 7 13.09 -22.34 -9.80
C ILE A 7 14.63 -22.38 -9.78
N SER A 8 15.23 -22.63 -8.61
CA SER A 8 16.69 -22.79 -8.46
C SER A 8 17.20 -23.97 -9.28
N GLU A 9 16.54 -25.11 -9.20
CA GLU A 9 16.87 -26.31 -9.99
C GLU A 9 16.71 -26.09 -11.50
N LYS A 10 15.65 -25.38 -11.92
CA LYS A 10 15.41 -25.09 -13.35
C LYS A 10 16.36 -24.05 -13.96
N LYS A 11 16.81 -23.07 -13.17
CA LYS A 11 17.64 -21.96 -13.66
C LYS A 11 19.12 -22.08 -13.31
N GLY A 12 19.49 -23.06 -12.47
CA GLY A 12 20.85 -23.22 -11.97
C GLY A 12 21.34 -22.05 -11.12
N LEU A 13 20.42 -21.26 -10.56
CA LEU A 13 20.74 -20.06 -9.77
C LEU A 13 20.78 -20.39 -8.29
N GLU A 14 21.67 -19.73 -7.55
CA GLU A 14 21.63 -19.79 -6.10
C GLU A 14 20.36 -19.11 -5.55
N ILE A 15 19.94 -19.55 -4.37
CA ILE A 15 18.76 -19.00 -3.67
C ILE A 15 18.93 -17.49 -3.40
N SER A 16 20.17 -17.05 -3.17
CA SER A 16 20.57 -15.65 -2.98
C SER A 16 20.27 -14.79 -4.23
N GLU A 17 20.60 -15.29 -5.41
CA GLU A 17 20.38 -14.61 -6.69
C GLU A 17 18.88 -14.54 -7.03
N ILE A 18 18.12 -15.58 -6.70
CA ILE A 18 16.65 -15.59 -6.87
C ILE A 18 16.01 -14.53 -5.97
N ALA A 19 16.49 -14.36 -4.73
CA ALA A 19 15.98 -13.33 -3.83
C ALA A 19 16.20 -11.93 -4.39
N VAL A 20 17.41 -11.63 -4.90
CA VAL A 20 17.72 -10.33 -5.51
C VAL A 20 16.86 -10.07 -6.76
N ALA A 21 16.71 -11.06 -7.64
CA ALA A 21 15.87 -10.93 -8.82
C ALA A 21 14.39 -10.74 -8.47
N TYR A 22 13.91 -11.44 -7.45
CA TYR A 22 12.56 -11.31 -6.91
C TYR A 22 12.31 -9.93 -6.32
N ASP A 23 13.22 -9.41 -5.51
CA ASP A 23 13.07 -8.09 -4.87
C ASP A 23 13.02 -6.97 -5.90
N LYS A 24 13.89 -7.03 -6.92
CA LYS A 24 13.89 -6.07 -8.02
C LYS A 24 12.57 -6.10 -8.81
N ARG A 25 12.05 -7.30 -9.09
CA ARG A 25 10.80 -7.47 -9.86
C ARG A 25 9.58 -7.05 -9.04
N SER A 26 9.51 -7.47 -7.79
CA SER A 26 8.46 -7.10 -6.84
C SER A 26 8.37 -5.59 -6.67
N SER A 27 9.50 -4.90 -6.51
CA SER A 27 9.56 -3.43 -6.40
C SER A 27 9.02 -2.73 -7.65
N SER A 28 9.37 -3.21 -8.85
CA SER A 28 8.87 -2.64 -10.10
C SER A 28 7.36 -2.83 -10.28
N LEU A 29 6.86 -4.05 -9.99
CA LEU A 29 5.42 -4.36 -10.06
C LEU A 29 4.61 -3.55 -9.05
N ALA A 30 5.13 -3.35 -7.83
CA ALA A 30 4.49 -2.54 -6.81
C ALA A 30 4.22 -1.10 -7.31
N LYS A 31 5.20 -0.47 -7.97
CA LYS A 31 5.04 0.90 -8.50
C LYS A 31 3.89 1.01 -9.51
N GLY A 32 3.75 0.04 -10.42
CA GLY A 32 2.66 0.04 -11.40
C GLY A 32 1.30 -0.22 -10.78
N LEU A 33 1.23 -1.14 -9.81
CA LEU A 33 -0.02 -1.53 -9.18
C LEU A 33 -0.61 -0.46 -8.24
N ILE A 34 0.14 0.60 -7.92
CA ILE A 34 -0.41 1.78 -7.21
C ILE A 34 -1.61 2.38 -7.97
N ILE A 35 -1.55 2.41 -9.30
CA ILE A 35 -2.65 2.94 -10.14
C ILE A 35 -3.94 2.14 -9.91
N VAL A 36 -3.80 0.82 -9.71
CA VAL A 36 -4.93 -0.08 -9.41
C VAL A 36 -5.38 0.06 -7.96
N TYR A 37 -4.46 0.33 -7.03
CA TYR A 37 -4.72 0.44 -5.60
C TYR A 37 -5.58 1.67 -5.22
N ILE A 38 -5.38 2.82 -5.87
CA ILE A 38 -6.12 4.05 -5.60
C ILE A 38 -7.65 3.88 -5.80
N PRO A 39 -8.15 3.30 -6.92
CA PRO A 39 -9.56 2.99 -7.10
C PRO A 39 -10.17 2.13 -5.99
N PHE A 40 -9.41 1.17 -5.43
CA PHE A 40 -9.89 0.35 -4.30
C PHE A 40 -10.00 1.16 -3.01
N ILE A 41 -9.07 2.09 -2.75
CA ILE A 41 -9.20 3.04 -1.63
C ILE A 41 -10.43 3.94 -1.83
N ALA A 42 -10.63 4.45 -3.05
CA ALA A 42 -11.78 5.28 -3.40
C ALA A 42 -13.10 4.52 -3.20
N LEU A 43 -13.13 3.23 -3.54
CA LEU A 43 -14.27 2.35 -3.32
C LEU A 43 -14.67 2.27 -1.85
N ILE A 44 -13.71 2.19 -0.92
CA ILE A 44 -13.99 2.20 0.53
C ILE A 44 -14.73 3.50 0.91
N GLY A 45 -14.24 4.65 0.45
CA GLY A 45 -14.86 5.95 0.70
C GLY A 45 -16.27 6.07 0.08
N TYR A 46 -16.46 5.49 -1.11
CA TYR A 46 -17.75 5.41 -1.80
C TYR A 46 -18.75 4.55 -1.03
N LEU A 47 -18.36 3.34 -0.61
CA LEU A 47 -19.22 2.41 0.13
C LEU A 47 -19.75 3.04 1.43
N PHE A 48 -18.92 3.81 2.15
CA PHE A 48 -19.37 4.50 3.36
C PHE A 48 -20.31 5.69 3.14
N ASN A 49 -20.44 6.17 1.91
CA ASN A 49 -21.22 7.37 1.57
C ASN A 49 -22.09 7.19 0.33
N ILE A 50 -22.51 5.95 0.02
CA ILE A 50 -23.28 5.64 -1.20
C ILE A 50 -24.55 6.49 -1.33
N LYS A 51 -25.16 6.86 -0.20
CA LYS A 51 -26.38 7.68 -0.12
C LYS A 51 -26.17 9.16 -0.44
N MET A 52 -24.93 9.64 -0.56
CA MET A 52 -24.64 11.06 -0.78
C MET A 52 -24.75 11.49 -2.25
N GLY A 53 -24.87 10.55 -3.19
CA GLY A 53 -24.99 10.86 -4.62
C GLY A 53 -23.75 11.54 -5.22
N ILE A 54 -22.60 11.43 -4.56
CA ILE A 54 -21.33 11.97 -5.04
C ILE A 54 -20.80 11.04 -6.15
N ALA A 55 -20.43 11.62 -7.29
CA ALA A 55 -19.84 10.86 -8.39
C ALA A 55 -18.53 10.18 -7.98
N PHE A 56 -18.33 8.92 -8.38
CA PHE A 56 -17.17 8.10 -8.03
C PHE A 56 -15.82 8.80 -8.28
N GLY A 57 -15.71 9.57 -9.36
CA GLY A 57 -14.51 10.34 -9.68
C GLY A 57 -14.05 11.29 -8.56
N LYS A 58 -14.97 11.86 -7.78
CA LYS A 58 -14.61 12.70 -6.63
C LYS A 58 -14.01 11.88 -5.47
N HIS A 59 -14.42 10.62 -5.32
CA HIS A 59 -13.81 9.68 -4.36
C HIS A 59 -12.40 9.29 -4.79
N ILE A 60 -12.14 9.18 -6.10
CA ILE A 60 -10.78 8.96 -6.65
C ILE A 60 -9.88 10.14 -6.28
N ILE A 61 -10.32 11.39 -6.50
CA ILE A 61 -9.56 12.59 -6.15
C ILE A 61 -9.21 12.60 -4.65
N PHE A 62 -10.19 12.29 -3.79
CA PHE A 62 -9.98 12.18 -2.35
C PHE A 62 -8.95 11.09 -2.00
N ALA A 63 -9.09 9.89 -2.57
CA ALA A 63 -8.17 8.78 -2.35
C ALA A 63 -6.75 9.11 -2.82
N THR A 64 -6.60 9.76 -3.97
CA THR A 64 -5.31 10.23 -4.48
C THR A 64 -4.68 11.25 -3.53
N HIS A 65 -5.43 12.24 -3.06
CA HIS A 65 -4.91 13.24 -2.12
C HIS A 65 -4.44 12.58 -0.81
N PHE A 66 -5.26 11.69 -0.25
CA PHE A 66 -4.91 10.92 0.94
C PHE A 66 -3.66 10.07 0.74
N PHE A 67 -3.61 9.32 -0.37
CA PHE A 67 -2.49 8.43 -0.66
C PHE A 67 -1.20 9.19 -0.93
N SER A 68 -1.25 10.32 -1.63
CA SER A 68 -0.10 11.21 -1.84
C SER A 68 0.44 11.77 -0.52
N PHE A 69 -0.44 12.23 0.38
CA PHE A 69 -0.04 12.65 1.72
C PHE A 69 0.63 11.50 2.49
N PHE A 70 0.03 10.31 2.45
CA PHE A 70 0.58 9.11 3.11
C PHE A 70 1.98 8.76 2.59
N LEU A 71 2.18 8.73 1.27
CA LEU A 71 3.49 8.47 0.67
C LEU A 71 4.51 9.55 1.06
N PHE A 72 4.13 10.82 0.98
CA PHE A 72 4.98 11.94 1.37
C PHE A 72 5.40 11.85 2.84
N TYR A 73 4.46 11.55 3.73
CA TYR A 73 4.72 11.32 5.14
C TYR A 73 5.68 10.15 5.38
N LEU A 74 5.49 9.01 4.68
CA LEU A 74 6.40 7.88 4.78
C LEU A 74 7.83 8.22 4.32
N VAL A 75 7.97 9.03 3.27
CA VAL A 75 9.29 9.50 2.82
C VAL A 75 9.97 10.35 3.90
N ILE A 76 9.23 11.27 4.55
CA ILE A 76 9.76 12.07 5.67
C ILE A 76 10.22 11.16 6.80
N ILE A 77 9.36 10.24 7.27
CA ILE A 77 9.68 9.35 8.38
C ILE A 77 10.85 8.42 8.02
N SER A 78 10.91 7.91 6.79
CA SER A 78 12.04 7.10 6.33
C SER A 78 13.34 7.91 6.31
N GLY A 79 13.29 9.17 5.86
CA GLY A 79 14.44 10.07 5.86
C GLY A 79 14.93 10.39 7.27
N VAL A 80 14.00 10.66 8.19
CA VAL A 80 14.33 10.90 9.61
C VAL A 80 14.95 9.66 10.26
N ASN A 81 14.41 8.46 10.00
CA ASN A 81 14.99 7.21 10.51
C ASN A 81 16.40 6.95 9.95
N TYR A 82 16.70 7.41 8.73
CA TYR A 82 18.04 7.26 8.15
C TYR A 82 19.08 8.18 8.79
N LEU A 83 18.67 9.35 9.30
CA LEU A 83 19.56 10.34 9.90
C LEU A 83 19.85 10.10 11.39
N ILE A 84 19.04 9.29 12.07
CA ILE A 84 19.12 9.05 13.51
C ILE A 84 19.87 7.73 13.76
N ASP A 85 20.73 7.72 14.78
CA ASP A 85 21.50 6.53 15.20
C ASP A 85 20.57 5.38 15.66
N ASP A 86 20.97 4.13 15.38
CA ASP A 86 20.18 2.90 15.61
C ASP A 86 19.82 2.65 17.09
N LYS A 87 20.40 3.42 18.01
CA LYS A 87 20.11 3.38 19.45
C LYS A 87 18.77 4.01 19.82
N PHE A 88 18.14 4.76 18.91
CA PHE A 88 16.85 5.39 19.19
C PHE A 88 15.70 4.37 19.12
N ASN A 89 14.76 4.47 20.06
CA ASN A 89 13.65 3.54 20.13
C ASN A 89 12.70 3.71 18.93
N LYS A 90 12.63 2.70 18.06
CA LYS A 90 11.78 2.65 16.86
C LYS A 90 10.30 2.92 17.14
N TRP A 91 9.83 2.58 18.35
CA TRP A 91 8.44 2.84 18.77
C TRP A 91 8.07 4.33 18.74
N PHE A 92 9.05 5.22 18.91
CA PHE A 92 8.85 6.67 18.85
C PHE A 92 8.35 7.14 17.47
N PHE A 93 8.68 6.45 16.38
CA PHE A 93 8.21 6.78 15.03
C PHE A 93 6.97 5.99 14.62
N VAL A 94 6.84 4.77 15.13
CA VAL A 94 5.70 3.88 14.81
C VAL A 94 4.40 4.43 15.42
N ILE A 95 4.42 4.87 16.68
CA ILE A 95 3.21 5.34 17.37
C ILE A 95 2.61 6.59 16.69
N PRO A 96 3.38 7.66 16.39
CA PRO A 96 2.84 8.81 15.66
C PRO A 96 2.33 8.45 14.27
N THR A 97 3.00 7.51 13.57
CA THR A 97 2.57 7.05 12.25
C THR A 97 1.21 6.36 12.31
N ILE A 98 0.99 5.50 13.30
CA ILE A 98 -0.30 4.82 13.51
C ILE A 98 -1.40 5.83 13.86
N LEU A 99 -1.08 6.92 14.56
CA LEU A 99 -2.06 7.94 14.95
C LEU A 99 -2.36 8.96 13.85
N ILE A 100 -1.35 9.46 13.14
CA ILE A 100 -1.50 10.57 12.20
C ILE A 100 -2.30 10.17 10.96
N ILE A 101 -2.15 8.93 10.49
CA ILE A 101 -2.85 8.42 9.31
C ILE A 101 -4.38 8.41 9.49
N PRO A 102 -4.95 7.76 10.53
CA PRO A 102 -6.38 7.76 10.75
C PRO A 102 -6.92 9.14 11.12
N VAL A 103 -6.16 9.96 11.84
CA VAL A 103 -6.55 11.35 12.14
C VAL A 103 -6.67 12.16 10.85
N TYR A 104 -5.67 12.10 9.98
CA TYR A 104 -5.69 12.81 8.70
C TYR A 104 -6.81 12.30 7.79
N TYR A 105 -7.02 10.99 7.70
CA TYR A 105 -8.14 10.43 6.95
C TYR A 105 -9.48 10.90 7.51
N ALA A 106 -9.68 10.87 8.83
CA ALA A 106 -10.92 11.32 9.47
C ALA A 106 -11.20 12.80 9.25
N ILE A 107 -10.18 13.67 9.33
CA ILE A 107 -10.30 15.10 9.03
C ILE A 107 -10.67 15.33 7.57
N GLY A 108 -9.99 14.64 6.64
CA GLY A 108 -10.29 14.70 5.22
C GLY A 108 -11.71 14.22 4.93
N PHE A 109 -12.12 13.12 5.55
CA PHE A 109 -13.44 12.53 5.42
C PHE A 109 -14.53 13.46 5.95
N LYS A 110 -14.33 14.07 7.12
CA LYS A 110 -15.24 15.08 7.66
C LYS A 110 -15.41 16.25 6.70
N THR A 111 -14.29 16.78 6.20
CA THR A 111 -14.28 17.99 5.36
C THR A 111 -14.95 17.73 4.01
N PHE A 112 -14.66 16.57 3.41
CA PHE A 112 -15.19 16.21 2.09
C PHE A 112 -16.65 15.74 2.14
N TYR A 113 -17.03 14.91 3.11
CA TYR A 113 -18.39 14.34 3.22
C TYR A 113 -19.32 15.14 4.15
N ARG A 114 -18.86 16.24 4.76
CA ARG A 114 -19.62 17.08 5.71
C ARG A 114 -20.32 16.27 6.81
N SER A 115 -19.67 15.19 7.27
CA SER A 115 -20.21 14.28 8.28
C SER A 115 -20.03 14.83 9.71
N SER A 116 -20.80 14.31 10.67
CA SER A 116 -20.57 14.60 12.09
C SER A 116 -19.20 14.08 12.53
N TRP A 117 -18.58 14.74 13.51
CA TRP A 117 -17.25 14.36 14.00
C TRP A 117 -17.18 12.89 14.45
N LEU A 118 -18.22 12.42 15.15
CA LEU A 118 -18.26 11.04 15.65
C LEU A 118 -18.35 10.02 14.50
N ALA A 119 -19.20 10.31 13.50
CA ALA A 119 -19.32 9.45 12.32
C ALA A 119 -18.04 9.47 11.47
N ALA A 120 -17.41 10.63 11.33
CA ALA A 120 -16.14 10.77 10.61
C ALA A 120 -15.00 10.01 11.30
N LEU A 121 -14.94 10.04 12.63
CA LEU A 121 -13.93 9.32 13.40
C LEU A 121 -14.12 7.80 13.30
N TRP A 122 -15.34 7.31 13.52
CA TRP A 122 -15.64 5.88 13.40
C TRP A 122 -15.40 5.35 11.98
N LYS A 123 -15.91 6.06 10.97
CA LYS A 123 -15.68 5.72 9.56
C LYS A 123 -14.21 5.83 9.18
N GLY A 124 -13.47 6.78 9.74
CA GLY A 124 -12.04 6.94 9.48
C GLY A 124 -11.22 5.76 10.01
N ILE A 125 -11.45 5.35 11.26
CA ILE A 125 -10.82 4.16 11.85
C ILE A 125 -11.14 2.92 11.01
N LEU A 126 -12.43 2.71 10.70
CA LEU A 126 -12.86 1.56 9.91
C LEU A 126 -12.30 1.59 8.49
N ALA A 127 -12.22 2.75 7.85
CA ALA A 127 -11.63 2.91 6.53
C ALA A 127 -10.14 2.57 6.54
N VAL A 128 -9.37 3.08 7.51
CA VAL A 128 -7.95 2.73 7.63
C VAL A 128 -7.78 1.23 7.87
N PHE A 129 -8.59 0.62 8.72
CA PHE A 129 -8.58 -0.82 8.91
C PHE A 129 -8.84 -1.59 7.61
N LEU A 130 -9.84 -1.20 6.82
CA LEU A 130 -10.11 -1.79 5.51
C LEU A 130 -8.96 -1.57 4.51
N ILE A 131 -8.33 -0.39 4.52
CA ILE A 131 -7.15 -0.09 3.70
C ILE A 131 -5.98 -1.00 4.11
N LEU A 132 -5.77 -1.27 5.40
CA LEU A 132 -4.74 -2.20 5.88
C LEU A 132 -5.01 -3.62 5.37
N ILE A 133 -6.25 -4.11 5.45
CA ILE A 133 -6.65 -5.41 4.89
C ILE A 133 -6.39 -5.44 3.37
N LEU A 134 -6.84 -4.41 2.65
CA LEU A 134 -6.60 -4.28 1.22
C LEU A 134 -5.10 -4.27 0.89
N THR A 135 -4.27 -3.67 1.73
CA THR A 135 -2.81 -3.67 1.59
C THR A 135 -2.23 -5.09 1.69
N GLN A 136 -2.78 -5.94 2.56
CA GLN A 136 -2.34 -7.35 2.64
C GLN A 136 -2.70 -8.12 1.37
N PHE A 137 -3.93 -7.97 0.87
CA PHE A 137 -4.33 -8.57 -0.41
C PHE A 137 -3.46 -8.09 -1.57
N TYR A 138 -3.19 -6.78 -1.61
CA TYR A 138 -2.30 -6.17 -2.59
C TYR A 138 -0.88 -6.76 -2.53
N ARG A 139 -0.30 -6.91 -1.34
CA ARG A 139 1.02 -7.55 -1.15
C ARG A 139 1.04 -9.00 -1.59
N ILE A 140 0.02 -9.77 -1.24
CA ILE A 140 -0.12 -11.17 -1.66
C ILE A 140 -0.22 -11.25 -3.20
N GLY A 141 -0.99 -10.35 -3.81
CA GLY A 141 -1.12 -10.25 -5.27
C GLY A 141 0.20 -9.95 -5.96
N ILE A 142 0.98 -8.98 -5.47
CA ILE A 142 2.34 -8.69 -5.98
C ILE A 142 3.25 -9.89 -5.82
N ASN A 143 3.25 -10.53 -4.64
CA ASN A 143 4.12 -11.67 -4.39
C ASN A 143 3.81 -12.83 -5.33
N PHE A 144 2.53 -13.11 -5.55
CA PHE A 144 2.08 -14.12 -6.50
C PHE A 144 2.48 -13.78 -7.94
N LEU A 145 2.24 -12.54 -8.36
CA LEU A 145 2.56 -12.08 -9.72
C LEU A 145 4.07 -12.03 -9.98
N SER A 146 4.86 -11.56 -9.01
CA SER A 146 6.32 -11.53 -9.08
C SER A 146 6.88 -12.95 -9.25
N LEU A 147 6.39 -13.91 -8.46
CA LEU A 147 6.83 -15.30 -8.54
C LEU A 147 6.41 -15.97 -9.86
N TYR A 148 5.21 -15.67 -10.37
CA TYR A 148 4.77 -16.18 -11.68
C TYR A 148 5.56 -15.58 -12.85
N THR A 149 5.88 -14.28 -12.78
CA THR A 149 6.69 -13.59 -13.80
C THR A 149 8.14 -14.06 -13.80
N LEU A 150 8.68 -14.45 -12.64
CA LEU A 150 10.00 -15.09 -12.53
C LEU A 150 10.03 -16.49 -13.15
N LEU A 151 8.89 -17.19 -13.17
CA LEU A 151 8.75 -18.57 -13.62
C LEU A 151 8.53 -18.68 -15.12
N ILE A 152 7.92 -17.67 -15.75
CA ILE A 152 7.86 -17.55 -17.21
C ILE A 152 9.27 -17.17 -17.70
N PRO A 153 9.99 -18.06 -18.40
CA PRO A 153 11.24 -17.67 -19.03
C PRO A 153 10.94 -16.56 -20.04
N MET A 154 11.94 -15.72 -20.32
CA MET A 154 11.99 -14.85 -21.48
C MET A 154 11.84 -15.70 -22.77
N CYS A 155 10.65 -16.17 -23.09
CA CYS A 155 10.29 -16.73 -24.39
C CYS A 155 9.94 -15.61 -25.39
N LEU A 156 10.20 -14.35 -25.05
CA LEU A 156 9.97 -13.19 -25.90
C LEU A 156 11.14 -12.21 -25.75
N THR A 157 12.29 -12.60 -26.28
CA THR A 157 13.21 -11.66 -26.94
C THR A 157 13.42 -12.21 -28.34
N PRO A 158 12.92 -11.56 -29.41
CA PRO A 158 13.40 -11.84 -30.76
C PRO A 158 14.88 -11.50 -30.91
#